data_AF-A0A0B8WKL9-F1
#
_entry.id   AF-A0A0B8WKL9-F1
#
_cell.length_a   1.000
_cell.length_b   1.000
_cell.length_c   1.000
_cell.angle_alpha   90.00
_cell.angle_beta   90.00
_cell.angle_gamma   90.00
#
_symmetry.space_group_name_H-M   'P 1'
#
loop_
_entity.id
_entity.type
_entity.pdbx_description
1 polymer ?
#
loop_
_entity_poly.entity_id
_entity_poly.type
_entity_poly.pdbx_seq_one_letter_code
_entity_poly.pdbx_strand_id
1 'polypeptide(L)'
;MNLSTKLKIRCPSCAKLYEVSSDDIHSETPLFQCISCETRFSFEYPPSDVNNVLCFAVTTSAPEASLAEERVAASAAQHQESFSVEPGSQEMKSCPKCGALNGRRAKECYSCHVLFERLEGLPKDPSLKAQPSLVRKWKNLVENFENAELHDEFIRACHELDALRFATLKYEELKAAQGGDPQCDAMIARINSLMMVGLAQKPVSSAKAQNPARPKWQKYMYWGPFGLSAFLILLGMINLGHRNLIGVGVALAFMSAGLMIMIRGKISLSDFVD
;
A
#
# COMPACT_ATOMS: atom_id res chain seq x y z
N MET A 1 -13.29 -34.14 -5.70
CA MET A 1 -13.13 -32.70 -5.33
C MET A 1 -12.21 -32.66 -4.12
N ASN A 2 -10.93 -32.33 -4.31
CA ASN A 2 -10.00 -32.21 -3.18
C ASN A 2 -10.17 -30.81 -2.58
N LEU A 3 -10.73 -30.72 -1.37
CA LEU A 3 -10.73 -29.48 -0.62
C LEU A 3 -9.30 -29.24 -0.11
N SER A 4 -8.60 -28.32 -0.76
CA SER A 4 -7.29 -27.84 -0.30
C SER A 4 -7.45 -27.24 1.09
N THR A 5 -6.85 -27.89 2.08
CA THR A 5 -6.96 -27.49 3.50
C THR A 5 -5.91 -26.42 3.76
N LYS A 6 -6.33 -25.26 4.27
CA LYS A 6 -5.42 -24.13 4.56
C LYS A 6 -5.04 -24.12 6.04
N LEU A 7 -3.75 -24.08 6.31
CA LEU A 7 -3.18 -24.02 7.65
C LEU A 7 -2.85 -22.58 8.03
N LYS A 8 -3.16 -22.19 9.27
CA LYS A 8 -2.80 -20.89 9.83
C LYS A 8 -1.66 -21.06 10.83
N ILE A 9 -0.49 -20.52 10.51
CA ILE A 9 0.73 -20.67 11.33
C ILE A 9 1.24 -19.31 11.79
N ARG A 10 1.87 -19.23 12.95
CA ARG A 10 2.44 -17.98 13.49
C ARG A 10 3.95 -18.08 13.64
N CYS A 11 4.65 -17.01 13.27
CA CYS A 11 6.08 -16.92 13.55
C CYS A 11 6.34 -16.95 15.07
N PRO A 12 7.22 -17.83 15.58
CA PRO A 12 7.48 -17.95 17.01
C PRO A 12 8.19 -16.71 17.60
N SER A 13 8.85 -15.89 16.77
CA SER A 13 9.58 -14.71 17.23
C SER A 13 8.73 -13.44 17.31
N CYS A 14 7.84 -13.21 16.34
CA CYS A 14 7.08 -11.95 16.23
C CYS A 14 5.56 -12.11 16.12
N ALA A 15 5.04 -13.34 16.25
CA ALA A 15 3.63 -13.70 16.20
C ALA A 15 2.88 -13.36 14.90
N LYS A 16 3.60 -12.99 13.82
CA LYS A 16 3.01 -12.75 12.49
C LYS A 16 2.31 -14.00 11.96
N LEU A 17 1.07 -13.84 11.50
CA LEU A 17 0.23 -14.91 10.96
C LEU A 17 0.50 -15.13 9.46
N TYR A 18 0.62 -16.40 9.08
CA TYR A 18 0.75 -16.87 7.70
C TYR A 18 -0.35 -17.89 7.41
N GLU A 19 -0.78 -17.94 6.15
CA GLU A 19 -1.74 -18.93 5.64
C GLU A 19 -1.03 -19.76 4.57
N VAL A 20 -0.92 -21.07 4.79
CA VAL A 20 -0.17 -22.00 3.92
C VAL A 20 -1.12 -23.09 3.43
N SER A 21 -1.06 -23.41 2.13
CA SER A 21 -1.81 -24.52 1.56
C SER A 21 -1.17 -25.85 1.94
N SER A 22 -1.97 -26.85 2.33
CA SER A 22 -1.43 -28.19 2.63
C SER A 22 -0.80 -28.85 1.39
N ASP A 23 -1.23 -28.45 0.18
CA ASP A 23 -0.71 -28.98 -1.08
C ASP A 23 0.72 -28.50 -1.39
N ASP A 24 1.16 -27.39 -0.77
CA ASP A 24 2.49 -26.79 -0.97
C ASP A 24 3.55 -27.38 0.00
N ILE A 25 3.15 -28.29 0.90
CA ILE A 25 4.02 -28.90 1.91
C ILE A 25 4.50 -30.26 1.42
N HIS A 26 5.81 -30.36 1.15
CA HIS A 26 6.44 -31.58 0.62
C HIS A 26 7.42 -32.27 1.59
N SER A 27 7.56 -31.75 2.82
CA SER A 27 8.43 -32.32 3.85
C SER A 27 7.71 -32.39 5.20
N GLU A 28 8.17 -33.28 6.08
CA GLU A 28 7.66 -33.41 7.46
C GLU A 28 7.98 -32.18 8.31
N THR A 29 9.06 -31.46 7.98
CA THR A 29 9.49 -30.22 8.62
C THR A 29 9.69 -29.11 7.57
N PRO A 30 8.62 -28.47 7.07
CA PRO A 30 8.73 -27.39 6.10
C PRO A 30 9.42 -26.17 6.71
N LEU A 31 10.33 -25.54 5.97
CA LEU A 31 11.14 -24.42 6.45
C LEU A 31 10.62 -23.10 5.88
N PHE A 32 10.36 -22.13 6.76
CA PHE A 32 9.85 -20.80 6.41
C PHE A 32 10.78 -19.70 6.91
N GLN A 33 10.78 -18.57 6.20
CA GLN A 33 11.50 -17.34 6.57
C GLN A 33 10.49 -16.25 6.90
N CYS A 34 10.51 -15.73 8.13
CA CYS A 34 9.59 -14.66 8.50
C CYS A 34 9.96 -13.34 7.83
N ILE A 35 9.09 -12.78 6.98
CA ILE A 35 9.34 -11.52 6.26
C ILE A 35 9.35 -10.27 7.16
N SER A 36 9.02 -10.41 8.45
CA SER A 36 8.96 -9.27 9.39
C SER A 36 10.06 -9.24 10.43
N CYS A 37 10.72 -10.36 10.72
CA CYS A 37 11.81 -10.43 11.70
C CYS A 37 12.97 -11.31 11.25
N GLU A 38 12.92 -11.84 10.03
CA GLU A 38 13.96 -12.68 9.42
C GLU A 38 14.31 -13.96 10.20
N THR A 39 13.49 -14.35 11.18
CA THR A 39 13.64 -15.63 11.86
C THR A 39 13.21 -16.77 10.95
N ARG A 40 14.06 -17.80 10.84
CA ARG A 40 13.71 -19.09 10.25
C ARG A 40 12.90 -19.91 11.24
N PHE A 41 11.80 -20.48 10.79
CA PHE A 41 10.95 -21.30 11.63
C PHE A 41 10.36 -22.47 10.85
N SER A 42 9.98 -23.52 11.58
CA SER A 42 9.37 -24.73 11.05
C SER A 42 8.24 -25.20 11.98
N PHE A 43 7.50 -26.21 11.56
CA PHE A 43 6.51 -26.94 12.36
C PHE A 43 6.47 -28.40 11.88
N GLU A 44 5.88 -29.29 12.67
CA GLU A 44 5.75 -30.71 12.33
C GLU A 44 4.48 -30.96 11.50
N TYR A 45 4.63 -31.61 10.34
CA TYR A 45 3.53 -31.94 9.44
C TYR A 45 3.34 -33.46 9.35
N PRO A 46 2.12 -34.00 9.54
CA PRO A 46 0.86 -33.28 9.79
C PRO A 46 0.73 -32.78 11.25
N PRO A 47 0.11 -31.61 11.49
CA PRO A 47 -0.04 -31.07 12.83
C PRO A 47 -1.08 -31.84 13.65
N SER A 48 -0.84 -32.00 14.96
CA SER A 48 -1.81 -32.63 15.88
C SER A 48 -3.11 -31.84 16.03
N ASP A 49 -3.07 -30.50 15.92
CA ASP A 49 -4.24 -29.61 15.91
C ASP A 49 -4.13 -28.60 14.77
N VAL A 50 -5.09 -28.68 13.83
CA VAL A 50 -5.17 -27.81 12.64
C VAL A 50 -5.44 -26.34 13.01
N ASN A 51 -6.09 -26.09 14.14
CA ASN A 51 -6.41 -24.73 14.59
C ASN A 51 -5.27 -24.05 15.35
N ASN A 52 -4.30 -24.84 15.85
CA ASN A 52 -3.23 -24.36 16.70
C ASN A 52 -1.88 -25.02 16.36
N VAL A 53 -1.38 -24.73 15.16
CA VAL A 53 -0.09 -25.23 14.70
C VAL A 53 1.04 -24.53 15.46
N LEU A 54 1.81 -25.31 16.23
CA LEU A 54 2.96 -24.82 16.99
C LEU A 54 4.20 -24.76 16.09
N CYS A 55 4.75 -23.56 15.91
CA CYS A 55 6.00 -23.35 15.18
C CYS A 55 7.17 -23.21 16.15
N PHE A 56 8.34 -23.71 15.75
CA PHE A 56 9.61 -23.56 16.46
C PHE A 56 10.66 -22.86 15.58
N ALA A 57 11.53 -22.07 16.21
CA ALA A 57 12.62 -21.40 15.51
C ALA A 57 13.71 -22.41 15.14
N VAL A 58 14.22 -22.33 13.92
CA VAL A 58 15.32 -23.17 13.44
C VAL A 58 16.59 -22.33 13.43
N THR A 59 17.45 -22.56 14.40
CA THR A 59 18.81 -22.02 14.40
C THR A 59 19.65 -22.84 13.43
N THR A 60 19.96 -22.27 12.27
CA THR A 60 21.02 -22.82 11.42
C THR A 60 22.35 -22.63 12.16
N SER A 61 22.75 -23.62 12.96
CA SER A 61 24.13 -23.76 13.37
C SER A 61 24.94 -24.11 12.11
N ALA A 62 25.63 -23.13 11.54
CA ALA A 62 26.72 -23.42 10.61
C ALA A 62 27.75 -24.30 11.36
N PRO A 63 28.22 -25.45 10.81
CA PRO A 63 28.71 -25.59 9.43
C PRO A 63 28.45 -26.98 8.80
N GLU A 64 27.42 -27.15 7.96
CA GLU A 64 27.30 -28.33 7.07
C GLU A 64 27.08 -27.94 5.60
N ALA A 65 27.45 -26.70 5.24
CA ALA A 65 27.36 -26.20 3.88
C ALA A 65 28.51 -26.68 2.96
N SER A 66 29.37 -27.62 3.39
CA SER A 66 30.57 -28.01 2.63
C SER A 66 30.67 -29.50 2.26
N LEU A 67 29.65 -30.33 2.48
CA LEU A 67 29.73 -31.77 2.14
C LEU A 67 28.60 -32.29 1.22
N ALA A 68 27.63 -31.44 0.85
CA ALA A 68 26.54 -31.83 -0.05
C ALA A 68 26.83 -31.57 -1.54
N GLU A 69 27.87 -30.78 -1.88
CA GLU A 69 28.22 -30.50 -3.30
C GLU A 69 29.10 -31.58 -3.94
N GLU A 70 29.68 -32.52 -3.19
CA GLU A 70 30.63 -33.51 -3.74
C GLU A 70 30.01 -34.86 -4.16
N ARG A 71 28.68 -35.03 -4.04
CA ARG A 71 28.00 -36.29 -4.43
C ARG A 71 27.13 -36.21 -5.68
N VAL A 72 26.97 -35.04 -6.29
CA VAL A 72 26.20 -34.90 -7.56
C VAL A 72 27.11 -34.93 -8.80
N ALA A 73 28.44 -34.95 -8.62
CA ALA A 73 29.40 -34.94 -9.73
C ALA A 73 29.71 -36.33 -10.36
N ALA A 74 29.18 -37.44 -9.84
CA ALA A 74 29.62 -38.79 -10.23
C ALA A 74 28.64 -39.63 -11.08
N SER A 75 27.49 -39.10 -11.51
CA SER A 75 26.50 -39.91 -12.28
C SER A 75 25.96 -39.26 -13.55
N ALA A 76 26.72 -38.37 -14.20
CA ALA A 76 26.31 -37.68 -15.43
C ALA A 76 27.09 -38.10 -16.69
N ALA A 77 27.59 -39.34 -16.74
CA ALA A 77 28.15 -39.92 -17.96
C ALA A 77 27.28 -41.09 -18.43
N GLN A 78 26.21 -40.78 -19.17
CA GLN A 78 25.54 -41.59 -20.21
C GLN A 78 24.05 -41.24 -20.35
N HIS A 79 23.72 -40.09 -20.93
CA HIS A 79 22.72 -40.06 -22.00
C HIS A 79 22.80 -38.74 -22.75
N GLN A 80 23.19 -38.86 -24.00
CA GLN A 80 23.32 -37.82 -24.98
C GLN A 80 22.03 -37.84 -25.82
N GLU A 81 21.13 -36.89 -25.59
CA GLU A 81 20.31 -36.32 -26.66
C GLU A 81 19.79 -34.94 -26.25
N SER A 82 19.79 -34.06 -27.23
CA SER A 82 19.80 -32.60 -27.17
C SER A 82 18.71 -31.94 -26.32
N PHE A 83 19.11 -31.13 -25.33
CA PHE A 83 18.48 -29.84 -25.07
C PHE A 83 19.45 -28.94 -24.30
N SER A 84 19.98 -27.92 -24.97
CA SER A 84 20.82 -26.89 -24.33
C SER A 84 19.98 -26.03 -23.39
N VAL A 85 20.17 -26.19 -22.08
CA VAL A 85 19.74 -25.21 -21.08
C VAL A 85 21.00 -24.72 -20.37
N GLU A 86 21.39 -23.50 -20.69
CA GLU A 86 22.42 -22.79 -19.94
C GLU A 86 21.99 -22.61 -18.48
N PRO A 87 22.93 -22.70 -17.52
CA PRO A 87 22.67 -22.38 -16.12
C PRO A 87 22.52 -20.86 -15.98
N GLY A 88 21.29 -20.39 -16.24
CA GLY A 88 20.93 -18.99 -16.25
C GLY A 88 21.24 -18.31 -14.92
N SER A 89 22.07 -17.28 -14.99
CA SER A 89 22.11 -16.20 -14.01
C SER A 89 20.68 -15.77 -13.70
N GLN A 90 20.36 -15.69 -12.41
CA GLN A 90 19.01 -15.36 -11.97
C GLN A 90 18.68 -13.90 -12.32
N GLU A 91 18.17 -13.66 -13.53
CA GLU A 91 17.73 -12.35 -13.98
C GLU A 91 16.56 -11.85 -13.09
N MET A 92 16.83 -10.81 -12.30
CA MET A 92 15.83 -10.04 -11.57
C MET A 92 15.19 -9.00 -12.50
N LYS A 93 13.88 -8.76 -12.37
CA LYS A 93 13.16 -7.70 -13.11
C LYS A 93 12.86 -6.52 -12.19
N SER A 94 13.08 -5.29 -12.65
CA SER A 94 12.76 -4.08 -11.88
C SER A 94 11.27 -3.75 -11.97
N CYS A 95 10.66 -3.33 -10.85
CA CYS A 95 9.27 -2.93 -10.82
C CYS A 95 9.10 -1.59 -11.55
N PRO A 96 8.15 -1.46 -12.49
CA PRO A 96 7.97 -0.21 -13.20
C PRO A 96 7.43 0.91 -12.31
N LYS A 97 6.68 0.61 -11.23
CA LYS A 97 6.12 1.64 -10.34
C LYS A 97 7.14 2.18 -9.33
N CYS A 98 7.92 1.30 -8.68
CA CYS A 98 8.78 1.67 -7.56
C CYS A 98 10.28 1.38 -7.77
N GLY A 99 10.67 0.74 -8.86
CA GLY A 99 12.06 0.38 -9.17
C GLY A 99 12.60 -0.86 -8.45
N ALA A 100 11.87 -1.43 -7.48
CA ALA A 100 12.33 -2.59 -6.70
C ALA A 100 12.67 -3.81 -7.59
N LEU A 101 13.72 -4.57 -7.23
CA LEU A 101 14.16 -5.77 -7.97
C LEU A 101 13.37 -7.01 -7.54
N ASN A 102 12.54 -7.54 -8.43
CA ASN A 102 11.68 -8.69 -8.16
C ASN A 102 12.17 -9.92 -8.91
N GLY A 103 11.90 -11.11 -8.36
CA GLY A 103 12.18 -12.36 -9.08
C GLY A 103 11.44 -12.40 -10.41
N ARG A 104 12.04 -13.02 -11.44
CA ARG A 104 11.46 -13.12 -12.80
C ARG A 104 10.01 -13.60 -12.81
N ARG A 105 9.70 -14.58 -11.94
CA ARG A 105 8.37 -15.21 -11.79
C ARG A 105 7.45 -14.51 -10.78
N ALA A 106 7.88 -13.42 -10.15
CA ALA A 106 7.01 -12.66 -9.26
C ALA A 106 5.83 -12.10 -10.07
N LYS A 107 4.60 -12.36 -9.59
CA LYS A 107 3.35 -11.85 -10.19
C LYS A 107 3.03 -10.44 -9.70
N GLU A 108 3.54 -10.06 -8.54
CA GLU A 108 3.41 -8.73 -7.96
C GLU A 108 4.73 -8.22 -7.40
N CYS A 109 4.84 -6.90 -7.26
CA CYS A 109 6.00 -6.28 -6.66
C CYS A 109 6.00 -6.43 -5.13
N TYR A 110 7.07 -6.94 -4.54
CA TYR A 110 7.17 -7.10 -3.07
C TYR A 110 7.16 -5.75 -2.31
N SER A 111 7.57 -4.66 -2.96
CA SER A 111 7.69 -3.35 -2.31
C SER A 111 6.42 -2.51 -2.42
N CYS A 112 5.72 -2.57 -3.56
CA CYS A 112 4.56 -1.70 -3.82
C CYS A 112 3.26 -2.45 -4.20
N HIS A 113 3.28 -3.78 -4.16
CA HIS A 113 2.17 -4.69 -4.43
C HIS A 113 1.46 -4.48 -5.76
N VAL A 114 2.15 -3.95 -6.77
CA VAL A 114 1.60 -3.83 -8.12
C VAL A 114 1.69 -5.15 -8.84
N LEU A 115 0.57 -5.59 -9.40
CA LEU A 115 0.46 -6.78 -10.26
C LEU A 115 1.11 -6.49 -11.63
N PHE A 116 2.12 -7.27 -12.00
CA PHE A 116 2.82 -7.12 -13.28
C PHE A 116 1.94 -7.45 -14.47
N GLU A 117 1.06 -8.44 -14.33
CA GLU A 117 0.12 -8.88 -15.36
C GLU A 117 -0.81 -7.75 -15.85
N ARG A 118 -1.15 -6.79 -14.99
CA ARG A 118 -1.97 -5.63 -15.36
C ARG A 118 -1.18 -4.48 -16.00
N LEU A 119 0.14 -4.53 -15.95
CA LEU A 119 1.05 -3.54 -16.53
C LEU A 119 1.60 -3.99 -17.88
N GLU A 120 1.58 -5.29 -18.17
CA GLU A 120 1.95 -5.89 -19.45
C GLU A 120 0.89 -5.51 -20.50
N GLY A 121 1.00 -4.29 -21.04
CA GLY A 121 0.06 -3.76 -22.05
C GLY A 121 -0.12 -2.24 -21.99
N LEU A 122 0.28 -1.59 -20.90
CA LEU A 122 0.32 -0.13 -20.86
C LEU A 122 1.61 0.37 -21.53
N PRO A 123 1.56 1.50 -22.27
CA PRO A 123 2.77 2.18 -22.74
C PRO A 123 3.74 2.34 -21.58
N LYS A 124 4.99 1.91 -21.76
CA LYS A 124 6.08 2.04 -20.77
C LYS A 124 6.53 3.50 -20.58
N ASP A 125 5.61 4.44 -20.73
CA ASP A 125 5.91 5.85 -20.58
C ASP A 125 6.17 6.14 -19.09
N PRO A 126 7.38 6.58 -18.71
CA PRO A 126 7.71 6.87 -17.32
C PRO A 126 6.88 8.03 -16.74
N SER A 127 6.15 8.78 -17.57
CA SER A 127 5.23 9.85 -17.15
C SER A 127 3.91 9.35 -16.56
N LEU A 128 3.50 8.09 -16.84
CA LEU A 128 2.28 7.47 -16.29
C LEU A 128 2.40 7.06 -14.81
N LYS A 129 3.54 7.34 -14.16
CA LYS A 129 3.90 6.79 -12.83
C LYS A 129 3.44 7.63 -11.63
N ALA A 130 2.97 8.85 -11.82
CA ALA A 130 2.58 9.74 -10.73
C ALA A 130 1.23 10.41 -10.96
N GLN A 131 0.57 10.79 -9.86
CA GLN A 131 -0.67 11.56 -9.91
C GLN A 131 -0.45 12.87 -10.70
N PRO A 132 -1.37 13.29 -11.58
CA PRO A 132 -1.19 14.50 -12.41
C PRO A 132 -0.92 15.79 -11.63
N SER A 133 -1.33 15.84 -10.36
CA SER A 133 -1.02 16.91 -9.40
C SER A 133 0.48 17.02 -9.11
N LEU A 134 1.16 15.88 -8.84
CA LEU A 134 2.60 15.83 -8.58
C LEU A 134 3.40 16.21 -9.82
N VAL A 135 2.94 15.79 -11.01
CA VAL A 135 3.57 16.17 -12.28
C VAL A 135 3.54 17.68 -12.50
N ARG A 136 2.40 18.34 -12.20
CA ARG A 136 2.29 19.80 -12.27
C ARG A 136 3.21 20.51 -11.27
N LYS A 137 3.28 20.02 -10.03
CA LYS A 137 4.20 20.57 -9.01
C LYS A 137 5.66 20.41 -9.42
N TRP A 138 6.03 19.26 -9.97
CA TRP A 138 7.37 19.03 -10.50
C TRP A 138 7.72 20.00 -11.63
N LYS A 139 6.80 20.20 -12.59
CA LYS A 139 7.03 21.15 -13.69
C LYS A 139 7.26 22.57 -13.18
N ASN A 140 6.44 23.04 -12.24
CA ASN A 140 6.61 24.36 -11.61
C ASN A 140 7.95 24.46 -10.86
N LEU A 141 8.33 23.42 -10.12
CA LEU A 141 9.61 23.35 -9.41
C LEU A 141 10.79 23.46 -10.39
N VAL A 142 10.77 22.75 -11.51
CA VAL A 142 11.85 22.80 -12.52
C VAL A 142 11.95 24.18 -13.18
N GLU A 143 10.82 24.86 -13.41
CA GLU A 143 10.79 26.23 -13.93
C GLU A 143 11.38 27.25 -12.93
N ASN A 144 11.32 26.95 -11.63
CA ASN A 144 11.75 27.83 -10.54
C ASN A 144 12.72 27.10 -9.59
N PHE A 145 13.74 26.45 -10.15
CA PHE A 145 14.60 25.50 -9.43
C PHE A 145 15.37 26.10 -8.24
N GLU A 146 15.65 27.41 -8.26
CA GLU A 146 16.36 28.07 -7.15
C GLU A 146 15.46 28.27 -5.91
N ASN A 147 14.14 28.09 -6.05
CA ASN A 147 13.19 28.32 -4.95
C ASN A 147 13.08 27.10 -4.03
N ALA A 148 13.78 27.15 -2.90
CA ALA A 148 13.77 26.12 -1.86
C ALA A 148 12.36 25.77 -1.33
N GLU A 149 11.41 26.71 -1.31
CA GLU A 149 10.05 26.43 -0.84
C GLU A 149 9.29 25.47 -1.76
N LEU A 150 9.52 25.54 -3.07
CA LEU A 150 8.89 24.63 -4.04
C LEU A 150 9.43 23.21 -3.91
N HIS A 151 10.72 23.05 -3.58
CA HIS A 151 11.29 21.75 -3.26
C HIS A 151 10.60 21.12 -2.04
N ASP A 152 10.41 21.92 -0.99
CA ASP A 152 9.75 21.49 0.24
C ASP A 152 8.29 21.12 -0.01
N GLU A 153 7.57 21.93 -0.78
CA GLU A 153 6.17 21.68 -1.14
C GLU A 153 6.03 20.39 -1.97
N PHE A 154 6.93 20.18 -2.94
CA PHE A 154 6.92 18.97 -3.77
C PHE A 154 7.24 17.72 -2.96
N ILE A 155 8.26 17.75 -2.10
CA ILE A 155 8.63 16.62 -1.23
C ILE A 155 7.51 16.32 -0.25
N ARG A 156 6.88 17.34 0.34
CA ARG A 156 5.72 17.18 1.24
C ARG A 156 4.54 16.52 0.52
N ALA A 157 4.20 16.98 -0.68
CA ALA A 157 3.13 16.37 -1.48
C ALA A 157 3.45 14.92 -1.86
N CYS A 158 4.71 14.61 -2.16
CA CYS A 158 5.13 13.23 -2.41
C CYS A 158 5.07 12.36 -1.14
N HIS A 159 5.38 12.91 0.02
CA HIS A 159 5.25 12.22 1.31
C HIS A 159 3.78 11.92 1.65
N GLU A 160 2.89 12.91 1.50
CA GLU A 160 1.45 12.76 1.78
C GLU A 160 0.75 11.70 0.91
N LEU A 161 1.28 11.44 -0.29
CA LEU A 161 0.77 10.47 -1.25
C LEU A 161 1.56 9.15 -1.28
N ASP A 162 2.46 8.91 -0.32
CA ASP A 162 3.35 7.75 -0.26
C ASP A 162 4.15 7.52 -1.57
N ALA A 163 4.52 8.62 -2.23
CA ALA A 163 5.18 8.67 -3.53
C ALA A 163 6.63 9.19 -3.47
N LEU A 164 7.33 9.05 -2.33
CA LEU A 164 8.70 9.55 -2.16
C LEU A 164 9.72 8.96 -3.15
N ARG A 165 9.54 7.71 -3.59
CA ARG A 165 10.38 7.09 -4.62
C ARG A 165 10.28 7.81 -5.97
N PHE A 166 9.11 8.38 -6.30
CA PHE A 166 8.94 9.20 -7.49
C PHE A 166 9.79 10.47 -7.40
N ALA A 167 9.79 11.13 -6.24
CA ALA A 167 10.65 12.28 -6.01
C ALA A 167 12.14 11.93 -6.16
N THR A 168 12.59 10.81 -5.58
CA THR A 168 13.99 10.33 -5.72
C THR A 168 14.38 10.17 -7.18
N LEU A 169 13.58 9.44 -7.97
CA LEU A 169 13.84 9.23 -9.40
C LEU A 169 13.93 10.57 -10.17
N LYS A 170 13.06 11.53 -9.86
CA LYS A 170 13.03 12.82 -10.54
C LYS A 170 14.27 13.68 -10.26
N TYR A 171 14.75 13.69 -9.02
CA TYR A 171 16.01 14.35 -8.69
C TYR A 171 17.22 13.62 -9.27
N GLU A 172 17.23 12.29 -9.32
CA GLU A 172 18.29 11.51 -9.96
C GLU A 172 18.37 11.78 -11.48
N GLU A 173 17.21 11.80 -12.16
CA GLU A 173 17.11 12.15 -13.59
C GLU A 173 17.66 13.56 -13.84
N LEU A 174 17.28 14.54 -13.00
CA LEU A 174 17.74 15.91 -13.14
C LEU A 174 19.24 16.05 -12.87
N LYS A 175 19.74 15.40 -11.82
CA LYS A 175 21.16 15.34 -11.48
C LYS A 175 21.98 14.74 -12.62
N ALA A 176 21.50 13.66 -13.23
CA ALA A 176 22.17 13.01 -14.35
C ALA A 176 22.21 13.91 -15.60
N ALA A 177 21.12 14.66 -15.87
CA ALA A 177 21.04 15.58 -17.00
C ALA A 177 21.99 16.79 -16.87
N GLN A 178 22.22 17.27 -15.64
CA GLN A 178 23.05 18.46 -15.37
C GLN A 178 24.54 18.14 -15.10
N GLY A 179 24.92 16.86 -15.01
CA GLY A 179 26.30 16.47 -14.71
C GLY A 179 26.66 16.57 -13.21
N GLY A 180 25.66 16.54 -12.33
CA GLY A 180 25.81 16.66 -10.88
C GLY A 180 25.42 18.05 -10.37
N ASP A 181 24.48 18.08 -9.43
CA ASP A 181 24.02 19.29 -8.75
C ASP A 181 23.94 19.03 -7.24
N PRO A 182 24.64 19.82 -6.39
CA PRO A 182 24.61 19.65 -4.94
C PRO A 182 23.21 19.85 -4.34
N GLN A 183 22.34 20.64 -4.97
CA GLN A 183 20.97 20.85 -4.49
C GLN A 183 20.12 19.59 -4.68
N CYS A 184 20.23 18.90 -5.82
CA CYS A 184 19.64 17.59 -6.02
C CYS A 184 20.11 16.58 -4.96
N ASP A 185 21.40 16.57 -4.63
CA ASP A 185 21.95 15.66 -3.60
C ASP A 185 21.39 15.94 -2.19
N ALA A 186 21.27 17.22 -1.83
CA ALA A 186 20.64 17.62 -0.58
C ALA A 186 19.17 17.16 -0.51
N MET A 187 18.42 17.29 -1.61
CA MET A 187 17.02 16.86 -1.67
C MET A 187 16.88 15.34 -1.63
N ILE A 188 17.73 14.58 -2.32
CA ILE A 188 17.74 13.12 -2.28
C ILE A 188 18.05 12.62 -0.86
N ALA A 189 19.04 13.22 -0.19
CA ALA A 189 19.37 12.89 1.19
C ALA A 189 18.18 13.14 2.14
N ARG A 190 17.46 14.26 1.96
CA ARG A 190 16.25 14.57 2.72
C ARG A 190 15.11 13.58 2.46
N ILE A 191 14.90 13.18 1.21
CA ILE A 191 13.88 12.18 0.88
C ILE A 191 14.22 10.83 1.53
N ASN A 192 15.49 10.43 1.49
CA ASN A 192 15.95 9.20 2.13
C ASN A 192 15.79 9.22 3.65
N SER A 193 16.04 10.36 4.31
CA SER A 193 15.80 10.48 5.75
C SER A 193 14.31 10.36 6.11
N LEU A 194 13.41 10.98 5.32
CA LEU A 194 11.97 10.83 5.49
C LEU A 194 11.50 9.38 5.34
N MET A 195 12.04 8.66 4.36
CA MET A 195 11.71 7.25 4.15
C MET A 195 12.17 6.33 5.28
N MET A 196 13.33 6.61 5.87
CA MET A 196 13.83 5.84 7.02
C MET A 196 12.97 6.08 8.27
N VAL A 197 12.56 7.32 8.52
CA VAL A 197 11.68 7.66 9.66
C VAL A 197 10.29 7.05 9.49
N GLY A 198 9.75 7.01 8.28
CA GLY A 198 8.47 6.37 7.98
C GLY A 198 8.43 4.86 8.26
N LEU A 199 9.56 4.15 8.09
CA LEU A 199 9.68 2.71 8.40
C LEU A 199 9.82 2.45 9.90
N ALA A 200 10.46 3.35 10.65
CA ALA A 200 10.57 3.27 12.10
C ALA A 200 9.25 3.61 12.81
N GLN A 201 8.42 4.45 12.19
CA GLN A 201 7.06 4.73 12.64
C GLN A 201 6.04 3.81 11.98
N LYS A 202 6.20 2.48 12.15
CA LYS A 202 5.08 1.55 11.99
C LYS A 202 3.94 2.05 12.89
N PRO A 203 2.77 2.44 12.34
CA PRO A 203 1.75 3.09 13.14
C PRO A 203 1.08 2.06 14.05
N VAL A 204 1.61 1.91 15.26
CA VAL A 204 0.74 1.63 16.40
C VAL A 204 -0.02 2.92 16.65
N SER A 205 -1.12 3.10 15.92
CA SER A 205 -2.15 4.10 16.23
C SER A 205 -1.62 5.50 16.58
N SER A 206 -0.89 6.17 15.68
CA SER A 206 -0.74 7.63 15.80
C SER A 206 -1.93 8.35 15.15
N ALA A 207 -3.12 8.00 15.63
CA ALA A 207 -4.28 8.87 15.59
C ALA A 207 -4.13 9.90 16.71
N LYS A 208 -3.11 10.75 16.63
CA LYS A 208 -2.97 11.96 17.45
C LYS A 208 -2.26 13.06 16.66
N ALA A 209 -2.53 13.14 15.36
CA ALA A 209 -2.71 14.46 14.78
C ALA A 209 -3.77 15.14 15.62
N GLN A 210 -3.40 16.24 16.27
CA GLN A 210 -4.30 17.15 16.96
C GLN A 210 -5.37 17.59 15.95
N ASN A 211 -6.46 16.82 15.85
CA ASN A 211 -7.71 17.36 15.34
C ASN A 211 -7.97 18.57 16.24
N PRO A 212 -8.03 19.82 15.74
CA PRO A 212 -8.60 20.90 16.52
C PRO A 212 -9.94 20.37 16.99
N ALA A 213 -10.14 20.28 18.31
CA ALA A 213 -11.21 19.53 18.94
C ALA A 213 -12.48 19.69 18.13
N ARG A 214 -12.81 18.70 17.27
CA ARG A 214 -13.99 18.82 16.41
C ARG A 214 -15.14 18.96 17.38
N PRO A 215 -15.82 20.12 17.41
CA PRO A 215 -16.77 20.39 18.46
C PRO A 215 -17.81 19.26 18.40
N LYS A 216 -18.10 18.65 19.56
CA LYS A 216 -19.11 17.58 19.66
C LYS A 216 -20.47 18.01 19.07
N TRP A 217 -20.67 19.32 18.88
CA TRP A 217 -21.80 19.94 18.21
C TRP A 217 -21.94 19.63 16.70
N GLN A 218 -20.88 19.17 16.03
CA GLN A 218 -20.96 18.80 14.61
C GLN A 218 -21.95 17.66 14.35
N LYS A 219 -22.14 16.75 15.32
CA LYS A 219 -23.19 15.72 15.23
C LYS A 219 -24.58 16.34 15.25
N TYR A 220 -24.82 17.37 16.08
CA TYR A 220 -26.10 18.05 16.18
C TYR A 220 -26.40 18.94 14.97
N MET A 221 -25.38 19.47 14.31
CA MET A 221 -25.51 20.30 13.11
C MET A 221 -26.23 19.56 11.96
N TYR A 222 -26.03 18.24 11.82
CA TYR A 222 -26.71 17.44 10.80
C TYR A 222 -28.19 17.16 11.13
N TRP A 223 -28.56 17.11 12.41
CA TRP A 223 -29.94 16.83 12.83
C TRP A 223 -30.78 18.09 13.01
N GLY A 224 -30.15 19.25 13.19
CA GLY A 224 -30.82 20.54 13.39
C GLY A 224 -31.90 20.87 12.35
N PRO A 225 -31.63 20.77 11.03
CA PRO A 225 -32.63 21.08 10.00
C PRO A 225 -33.87 20.18 10.05
N PHE A 226 -33.68 18.88 10.35
CA PHE A 226 -34.80 17.95 10.51
C PHE A 226 -35.62 18.25 11.76
N GLY A 227 -34.97 18.61 12.87
CA GLY A 227 -35.65 19.03 14.10
C GLY A 227 -36.47 20.31 13.89
N LEU A 228 -35.91 21.30 13.19
CA LEU A 228 -36.61 22.54 12.84
C LEU A 228 -37.81 22.28 11.92
N SER A 229 -37.65 21.44 10.90
CA SER A 229 -38.74 21.04 10.01
C SER A 229 -39.90 20.39 10.77
N ALA A 230 -39.61 19.41 11.63
CA ALA A 230 -40.61 18.72 12.44
C ALA A 230 -41.35 19.69 13.37
N PHE A 231 -40.63 20.65 13.96
CA PHE A 231 -41.22 21.67 14.81
C PHE A 231 -42.21 22.58 14.06
N LEU A 232 -41.88 23.04 12.84
CA LEU A 232 -42.77 23.88 12.03
C LEU A 232 -44.04 23.13 11.61
N ILE A 233 -43.93 21.84 11.29
CA ILE A 233 -45.09 20.98 10.96
C ILE A 233 -46.01 20.86 12.18
N LEU A 234 -45.45 20.57 13.36
CA LEU A 234 -46.23 20.41 14.59
C LEU A 234 -46.96 21.71 14.99
N LEU A 235 -46.27 22.85 14.86
CA LEU A 235 -46.85 24.17 15.16
C LEU A 235 -48.00 24.51 14.19
N GLY A 236 -47.84 24.19 12.90
CA GLY A 236 -48.89 24.35 11.90
C GLY A 236 -50.10 23.41 12.10
N MET A 237 -49.91 22.26 12.76
CA MET A 237 -51.01 21.36 13.13
C MET A 237 -51.80 21.86 14.34
N ILE A 238 -51.11 22.43 15.34
CA ILE A 238 -51.74 22.93 16.57
C ILE A 238 -52.52 24.23 16.30
N ASN A 239 -51.99 25.13 15.48
CA ASN A 239 -52.60 26.41 15.17
C ASN A 239 -53.20 26.45 13.76
N LEU A 240 -54.54 26.46 13.67
CA LEU A 240 -55.24 26.54 12.38
C LEU A 240 -54.89 27.80 11.55
N GLY A 241 -54.50 28.90 12.20
CA GLY A 241 -54.05 30.12 11.54
C GLY A 241 -52.69 30.01 10.84
N HIS A 242 -51.95 28.93 11.08
CA HIS A 242 -50.57 28.74 10.62
C HIS A 242 -50.40 27.52 9.71
N ARG A 243 -51.46 27.05 9.04
CA ARG A 243 -51.40 25.89 8.12
C ARG A 243 -50.34 25.99 7.03
N ASN A 244 -50.00 27.21 6.59
CA ASN A 244 -48.95 27.44 5.60
C ASN A 244 -47.56 27.00 6.11
N LEU A 245 -47.33 26.95 7.43
CA LEU A 245 -46.06 26.45 7.99
C LEU A 245 -45.84 24.95 7.76
N ILE A 246 -46.91 24.17 7.54
CA ILE A 246 -46.78 22.74 7.22
C ILE A 246 -46.03 22.57 5.89
N GLY A 247 -46.43 23.33 4.86
CA GLY A 247 -45.77 23.30 3.55
C GLY A 247 -44.30 23.72 3.61
N VAL A 248 -44.01 24.77 4.37
CA VAL A 248 -42.63 25.24 4.59
C VAL A 248 -41.78 24.18 5.31
N GLY A 249 -42.34 23.54 6.34
CA GLY A 249 -41.66 22.47 7.07
C GLY A 249 -41.32 21.28 6.17
N VAL A 250 -42.26 20.83 5.34
CA VAL A 250 -42.04 19.72 4.39
C VAL A 250 -40.98 20.08 3.35
N ALA A 251 -41.03 21.27 2.76
CA ALA A 251 -40.03 21.72 1.79
C ALA A 251 -38.61 21.72 2.39
N LEU A 252 -38.47 22.18 3.64
CA LEU A 252 -37.19 22.22 4.35
C LEU A 252 -36.64 20.81 4.65
N ALA A 253 -37.51 19.83 4.94
CA ALA A 253 -37.09 18.43 5.12
C ALA A 253 -36.48 17.84 3.83
N PHE A 254 -37.14 18.05 2.68
CA PHE A 254 -36.65 17.54 1.40
C PHE A 254 -35.33 18.19 0.97
N MET A 255 -35.19 19.51 1.13
CA MET A 255 -33.92 20.19 0.85
C MET A 255 -32.78 19.70 1.75
N SER A 256 -33.08 19.47 3.03
CA SER A 256 -32.09 18.93 3.98
C SER A 256 -31.65 17.51 3.64
N ALA A 257 -32.58 16.66 3.20
CA ALA A 257 -32.28 15.31 2.73
C ALA A 257 -31.44 15.33 1.44
N GLY A 258 -31.76 16.20 0.48
CA GLY A 258 -30.98 16.39 -0.76
C GLY A 258 -29.54 16.81 -0.48
N LEU A 259 -29.33 17.80 0.37
CA LEU A 259 -27.99 18.22 0.81
C LEU A 259 -27.24 17.10 1.53
N MET A 260 -27.92 16.33 2.38
CA MET A 260 -27.30 15.22 3.10
C MET A 260 -26.83 14.11 2.14
N ILE A 261 -27.60 13.81 1.10
CA ILE A 261 -27.22 12.88 0.03
C ILE A 261 -26.05 13.44 -0.78
N MET A 262 -26.04 14.73 -1.11
CA MET A 262 -24.95 15.37 -1.85
C MET A 262 -23.64 15.38 -1.05
N ILE A 263 -23.70 15.57 0.27
CA ILE A 263 -22.51 15.57 1.14
C ILE A 263 -22.01 14.16 1.45
N ARG A 264 -22.90 13.16 1.60
CA ARG A 264 -22.52 11.76 1.88
C ARG A 264 -22.18 10.97 0.62
N GLY A 265 -22.85 11.25 -0.48
CA GLY A 265 -22.53 10.71 -1.79
C GLY A 265 -21.20 11.30 -2.25
N LYS A 266 -20.31 10.46 -2.77
CA LYS A 266 -19.11 10.91 -3.49
C LYS A 266 -19.48 11.53 -4.85
N ILE A 267 -20.52 12.34 -4.89
CA ILE A 267 -20.91 13.01 -6.12
C ILE A 267 -20.11 14.30 -6.10
N SER A 268 -19.05 14.31 -6.89
CA SER A 268 -18.23 15.50 -7.02
C SER A 268 -19.00 16.51 -7.86
N LEU A 269 -18.93 17.79 -7.52
CA LEU A 269 -19.50 18.86 -8.37
C LEU A 269 -18.94 18.83 -9.80
N SER A 270 -17.77 18.22 -9.99
CA SER A 270 -17.19 17.95 -11.31
C SER A 270 -18.01 16.99 -12.17
N ASP A 271 -18.93 16.20 -11.61
CA ASP A 271 -19.75 15.26 -12.36
C ASP A 271 -20.98 15.94 -13.01
N PHE A 272 -21.23 17.22 -12.70
CA PHE A 272 -22.39 17.98 -13.19
C PHE A 272 -22.04 19.26 -13.95
N VAL A 273 -20.78 19.68 -13.91
CA VAL A 273 -20.30 20.89 -14.58
C VAL A 273 -19.26 20.46 -15.60
N ASP A 274 -19.75 20.04 -16.78
CA ASP A 274 -19.00 20.04 -18.04
C ASP A 274 -19.12 21.42 -18.71
#